data_AF-A0A453SKK0-F1
#
_entry.id   AF-A0A453SKK0-F1
#
_cell.length_a   1.000
_cell.length_b   1.000
_cell.length_c   1.000
_cell.angle_alpha   90.00
_cell.angle_beta   90.00
_cell.angle_gamma   90.00
#
_symmetry.space_group_name_H-M   'P 1'
#
loop_
_entity.id
_entity.type
_entity.pdbx_description
1 polymer ?
#
loop_
_entity_poly.entity_id
_entity_poly.type
_entity_poly.pdbx_seq_one_letter_code
_entity_poly.pdbx_strand_id
1 'polypeptide(L)'
;FPSALLGTGENWTLMKNISVTEYLNYESGKFSKTKGIGVFGNDAKATNIPADVWRYYLLSNRPEASDAVFTWGGLQIKHNNELLKNLGNFIYRVLSFIAKPEGAGYGSIIPEAPNADIHPLSQSLAETVGNLIQQYIDAMDKVKLKQGLKIAMAISSEGNAYLQVSSCSFLC
;
A
#
# COMPACT_ATOMS: atom_id res chain seq x y z
N PHE A 1 15.55 -29.08 9.68
CA PHE A 1 14.76 -28.58 10.83
C PHE A 1 13.56 -29.48 11.13
N PRO A 2 12.58 -29.72 10.22
CA PRO A 2 11.45 -30.60 10.51
C PRO A 2 11.84 -32.03 10.94
N SER A 3 12.83 -32.61 10.26
CA SER A 3 13.38 -33.93 10.60
C SER A 3 13.94 -34.01 12.02
N ALA A 4 14.60 -32.95 12.50
CA ALA A 4 15.14 -32.90 13.85
C ALA A 4 14.03 -32.86 14.91
N LEU A 5 12.96 -32.09 14.67
CA LEU A 5 11.80 -32.04 15.58
C LEU A 5 11.08 -33.39 15.64
N LEU A 6 10.83 -34.01 14.49
CA LEU A 6 10.21 -35.34 14.43
C LEU A 6 11.05 -36.39 15.14
N GLY A 7 12.38 -36.31 15.07
CA GLY A 7 13.31 -37.22 15.73
C GLY A 7 13.26 -37.17 17.27
N THR A 8 12.68 -36.13 17.87
CA THR A 8 12.54 -36.05 19.33
C THR A 8 11.41 -36.92 19.89
N GLY A 9 10.43 -37.29 19.06
CA GLY A 9 9.22 -37.99 19.51
C GLY A 9 8.24 -37.13 20.32
N GLU A 10 8.54 -35.85 20.54
CA GLU A 10 7.68 -34.92 21.29
C GLU A 10 6.65 -34.21 20.39
N ASN A 11 5.58 -33.70 20.99
CA ASN A 11 4.51 -33.01 20.28
C ASN A 11 4.85 -31.53 20.02
N TRP A 12 5.78 -31.28 19.11
CA TRP A 12 6.15 -29.92 18.70
C TRP A 12 5.11 -29.28 17.79
N THR A 13 4.92 -27.96 17.92
CA THR A 13 4.15 -27.20 16.94
C THR A 13 4.92 -27.11 15.63
N LEU A 14 4.42 -27.76 14.58
CA LEU A 14 5.04 -27.74 13.25
C LEU A 14 4.59 -26.54 12.42
N MET A 15 5.49 -26.09 11.53
CA MET A 15 5.19 -25.03 10.57
C MET A 15 4.12 -25.52 9.59
N LYS A 16 3.00 -24.78 9.52
CA LYS A 16 1.89 -25.09 8.60
C LYS A 16 2.10 -24.55 7.20
N ASN A 17 2.68 -23.36 7.10
CA ASN A 17 2.94 -22.66 5.84
C ASN A 17 4.33 -22.03 5.88
N ILE A 18 5.06 -22.09 4.76
CA ILE A 18 6.32 -21.38 4.57
C ILE A 18 6.16 -20.34 3.47
N SER A 19 6.46 -19.07 3.77
CA SER A 19 6.53 -18.01 2.76
C SER A 19 7.99 -17.78 2.41
N VAL A 20 8.34 -18.08 1.17
CA VAL A 20 9.68 -17.89 0.62
C VAL A 20 9.62 -16.77 -0.42
N THR A 21 10.73 -16.04 -0.57
CA THR A 21 10.89 -15.00 -1.58
C THR A 21 12.14 -15.27 -2.39
N GLU A 22 12.12 -14.87 -3.65
CA GLU A 22 13.28 -14.84 -4.54
C GLU A 22 14.21 -13.66 -4.19
N TYR A 23 15.26 -13.45 -4.97
CA TYR A 23 16.25 -12.43 -4.64
C TYR A 23 15.81 -11.03 -5.03
N LEU A 24 16.23 -10.05 -4.22
CA LEU A 24 16.22 -8.65 -4.59
C LEU A 24 17.63 -8.27 -5.05
N ASN A 25 17.77 -7.95 -6.33
CA ASN A 25 18.98 -7.42 -6.95
C ASN A 25 18.99 -5.88 -6.84
N TYR A 26 20.15 -5.26 -7.07
CA TYR A 26 20.35 -3.82 -6.97
C TYR A 26 20.89 -3.24 -8.28
N GLU A 27 20.09 -2.38 -8.92
CA GLU A 27 20.39 -1.79 -10.22
C GLU A 27 20.80 -2.87 -11.25
N SER A 28 22.00 -2.78 -11.82
CA SER A 28 22.49 -3.75 -12.81
C SER A 28 23.15 -5.00 -12.21
N GLY A 29 23.12 -5.20 -10.89
CA GLY A 29 23.87 -6.28 -10.24
C GLY A 29 23.35 -6.71 -8.87
N LYS A 30 24.24 -7.28 -8.06
CA LYS A 30 23.95 -7.77 -6.71
C LYS A 30 24.45 -6.80 -5.65
N PHE A 31 23.80 -6.79 -4.49
CA PHE A 31 24.32 -6.13 -3.29
C PHE A 31 25.73 -6.66 -2.96
N SER A 32 26.68 -5.77 -2.68
CA SER A 32 28.06 -6.12 -2.35
C SER A 32 28.65 -5.15 -1.34
N LYS A 33 28.80 -5.61 -0.10
CA LYS A 33 29.34 -4.79 1.00
C LYS A 33 30.81 -4.42 0.79
N THR A 34 31.61 -5.35 0.26
CA THR A 34 33.04 -5.13 -0.03
C THR A 34 33.28 -4.17 -1.17
N LYS A 35 32.38 -4.13 -2.17
CA LYS A 35 32.45 -3.19 -3.29
C LYS A 35 31.68 -1.88 -3.06
N GLY A 36 31.02 -1.73 -1.90
CA GLY A 36 30.17 -0.57 -1.61
C GLY A 36 28.96 -0.43 -2.55
N ILE A 37 28.43 -1.55 -3.06
CA ILE A 37 27.30 -1.56 -4.01
C ILE A 37 26.02 -1.94 -3.27
N GLY A 38 25.05 -1.03 -3.28
CA GLY A 38 23.74 -1.22 -2.65
C GLY A 38 23.52 -0.31 -1.45
N VAL A 39 22.27 -0.26 -1.00
CA VAL A 39 21.86 0.45 0.22
C VAL A 39 21.69 -0.57 1.33
N PHE A 40 22.47 -0.44 2.40
CA PHE A 40 22.33 -1.26 3.61
C PHE A 40 21.56 -0.50 4.69
N GLY A 41 21.15 -1.19 5.76
CA GLY A 41 20.25 -0.61 6.77
C GLY A 41 20.73 0.72 7.38
N ASN A 42 22.04 0.88 7.60
CA ASN A 42 22.61 2.14 8.09
C ASN A 42 22.59 3.25 7.03
N ASP A 43 22.82 2.88 5.77
CA ASP A 43 22.79 3.82 4.64
C ASP A 43 21.38 4.34 4.40
N ALA A 44 20.37 3.47 4.50
CA ALA A 44 18.96 3.85 4.37
C ALA A 44 18.59 4.97 5.35
N LYS A 45 19.05 4.87 6.60
CA LYS A 45 18.85 5.93 7.62
C LYS A 45 19.54 7.24 7.22
N ALA A 46 20.74 7.17 6.63
CA ALA A 46 21.49 8.34 6.21
C ALA A 46 20.86 9.08 5.01
N THR A 47 20.00 8.42 4.22
CA THR A 47 19.34 9.04 3.05
C THR A 47 18.31 10.11 3.39
N ASN A 48 17.84 10.19 4.64
CA ASN A 48 16.68 10.99 5.07
C ASN A 48 15.36 10.67 4.32
N ILE A 49 15.31 9.59 3.55
CA ILE A 49 14.05 9.09 2.97
C ILE A 49 13.25 8.43 4.09
N PRO A 50 11.97 8.79 4.29
CA PRO A 50 11.15 8.19 5.34
C PRO A 50 11.04 6.67 5.21
N ALA A 51 11.04 5.98 6.35
CA ALA A 51 11.00 4.51 6.40
C ALA A 51 9.79 3.93 5.64
N ASP A 52 8.66 4.63 5.65
CA ASP A 52 7.45 4.17 4.96
C ASP A 52 7.58 4.18 3.44
N VAL A 53 8.39 5.08 2.88
CA VAL A 53 8.69 5.10 1.44
C VAL A 53 9.51 3.87 1.05
N TRP A 54 10.49 3.49 1.89
CA TRP A 54 11.25 2.26 1.72
C TRP A 54 10.36 1.02 1.84
N ARG A 55 9.56 0.94 2.92
CA ARG A 55 8.63 -0.18 3.14
C ARG A 55 7.67 -0.36 1.98
N TYR A 56 7.08 0.74 1.52
CA TYR A 56 6.17 0.75 0.39
C TYR A 56 6.83 0.22 -0.88
N TYR A 57 7.98 0.78 -1.27
CA TYR A 57 8.65 0.39 -2.50
C TYR A 57 9.11 -1.08 -2.48
N LEU A 58 9.73 -1.51 -1.37
CA LEU A 58 10.20 -2.89 -1.22
C LEU A 58 9.06 -3.90 -1.22
N LEU A 59 7.91 -3.57 -0.62
CA LEU A 59 6.72 -4.42 -0.67
C LEU A 59 6.08 -4.43 -2.07
N SER A 60 6.02 -3.26 -2.74
CA SER A 60 5.51 -3.15 -4.10
C SER A 60 6.33 -3.96 -5.11
N ASN A 61 7.62 -4.16 -4.81
CA ASN A 61 8.56 -4.95 -5.60
C ASN A 61 8.98 -6.25 -4.90
N ARG A 62 8.17 -6.75 -3.96
CA ARG A 62 8.50 -7.99 -3.25
C ARG A 62 8.72 -9.13 -4.25
N PRO A 63 9.88 -9.84 -4.22
CA PRO A 63 10.20 -10.92 -5.15
C PRO A 63 9.44 -12.20 -4.76
N GLU A 64 8.15 -12.28 -5.10
CA GLU A 64 7.27 -13.40 -4.71
C GLU A 64 7.31 -14.59 -5.69
N ALA A 65 7.51 -14.33 -6.99
CA ALA A 65 7.46 -15.36 -8.04
C ALA A 65 8.76 -15.46 -8.84
N SER A 66 9.53 -14.37 -8.87
CA SER A 66 10.82 -14.27 -9.55
C SER A 66 11.66 -13.20 -8.85
N ASP A 67 12.95 -13.17 -9.14
CA ASP A 67 13.83 -12.09 -8.74
C ASP A 67 13.24 -10.71 -9.09
N ALA A 68 13.49 -9.74 -8.21
CA ALA A 68 13.15 -8.34 -8.41
C ALA A 68 14.42 -7.49 -8.43
N VAL A 69 14.34 -6.29 -9.00
CA VAL A 69 15.44 -5.34 -9.04
C VAL A 69 15.03 -4.05 -8.34
N PHE A 70 15.80 -3.66 -7.34
CA PHE A 70 15.72 -2.32 -6.77
C PHE A 70 16.35 -1.33 -7.75
N THR A 71 15.63 -0.25 -8.08
CA THR A 71 16.19 0.89 -8.81
C THR A 71 15.79 2.20 -8.15
N TRP A 72 16.70 3.18 -8.11
CA TRP A 72 16.39 4.52 -7.60
C TRP A 72 15.31 5.21 -8.41
N GLY A 73 15.35 5.07 -9.73
CA GLY A 73 14.30 5.58 -10.61
C GLY A 73 12.93 4.95 -10.30
N GLY A 74 12.90 3.63 -10.03
CA GLY A 74 11.70 2.94 -9.61
C GLY A 74 11.15 3.47 -8.28
N LEU A 75 12.03 3.68 -7.29
CA LEU A 75 11.66 4.25 -5.98
C LEU A 75 11.00 5.62 -6.14
N GLN A 76 11.64 6.50 -6.91
CA GLN A 76 11.14 7.85 -7.17
C GLN A 76 9.78 7.82 -7.91
N ILE A 77 9.64 6.98 -8.93
CA ILE A 77 8.39 6.84 -9.69
C ILE A 77 7.25 6.38 -8.78
N LYS A 78 7.48 5.35 -7.96
CA LYS A 78 6.48 4.80 -7.04
C LYS A 78 6.10 5.81 -5.95
N HIS A 79 7.07 6.51 -5.39
CA HIS A 79 6.82 7.60 -4.44
C HIS A 79 5.94 8.68 -5.07
N ASN A 80 6.31 9.19 -6.24
CA ASN A 80 5.63 10.33 -6.85
C ASN A 80 4.23 9.97 -7.36
N ASN A 81 4.08 8.82 -8.01
CA ASN A 81 2.83 8.50 -8.69
C ASN A 81 1.83 7.75 -7.79
N GLU A 82 2.30 6.91 -6.86
CA GLU A 82 1.41 6.10 -6.05
C GLU A 82 1.24 6.67 -4.64
N LEU A 83 2.32 7.09 -3.97
CA LEU A 83 2.20 7.70 -2.64
C LEU A 83 1.70 9.15 -2.72
N LEU A 84 2.36 10.00 -3.52
CA LEU A 84 2.03 11.43 -3.55
C LEU A 84 0.74 11.71 -4.34
N LYS A 85 0.70 11.35 -5.63
CA LYS A 85 -0.42 11.70 -6.52
C LYS A 85 -1.70 10.90 -6.30
N ASN A 86 -1.63 9.71 -5.72
CA ASN A 86 -2.81 8.87 -5.47
C ASN A 86 -3.22 8.90 -3.99
N LEU A 87 -2.52 8.16 -3.13
CA LEU A 87 -2.93 8.01 -1.72
C LEU A 87 -2.89 9.34 -0.96
N GLY A 88 -1.77 10.04 -1.05
CA GLY A 88 -1.55 11.33 -0.40
C GLY A 88 -2.55 12.38 -0.88
N ASN A 89 -2.77 12.48 -2.19
CA ASN A 89 -3.75 13.37 -2.77
C ASN A 89 -5.18 13.08 -2.27
N PHE A 90 -5.58 11.81 -2.22
CA PHE A 90 -6.90 11.42 -1.73
C PHE A 90 -7.11 11.86 -0.28
N ILE A 91 -6.19 11.46 0.61
CA ILE A 91 -6.26 11.80 2.03
C ILE A 91 -6.23 13.31 2.23
N TYR A 92 -5.32 14.01 1.54
CA TYR A 92 -5.20 15.46 1.64
C TYR A 92 -6.48 16.17 1.23
N ARG A 93 -7.12 15.77 0.12
CA ARG A 93 -8.38 16.38 -0.34
C ARG A 93 -9.49 16.19 0.69
N VAL A 94 -9.68 14.96 1.18
CA VAL A 94 -10.71 14.65 2.19
C VAL A 94 -10.49 15.49 3.45
N LEU A 95 -9.28 15.46 4.02
CA LEU A 95 -8.97 16.20 5.24
C LEU A 95 -9.07 17.72 5.03
N SER A 96 -8.67 18.23 3.87
CA SER A 96 -8.76 19.66 3.55
C SER A 96 -10.21 20.15 3.43
N PHE A 97 -11.13 19.32 2.91
CA PHE A 97 -12.55 19.67 2.90
C PHE A 97 -13.12 19.75 4.32
N ILE A 98 -12.74 18.82 5.19
CA ILE A 98 -13.18 18.78 6.59
C ILE A 98 -12.61 19.96 7.38
N ALA A 99 -11.31 20.24 7.24
CA ALA A 99 -10.61 21.23 8.06
C ALA A 99 -10.97 22.69 7.76
N LYS A 100 -11.51 22.99 6.58
CA LYS A 100 -11.94 24.36 6.21
C LYS A 100 -13.02 24.89 7.16
N PRO A 101 -13.04 26.20 7.46
CA PRO A 101 -14.02 26.80 8.37
C PRO A 101 -15.46 26.68 7.83
N GLU A 102 -16.43 26.83 8.73
CA GLU A 102 -17.86 26.85 8.37
C GLU A 102 -18.14 27.88 7.27
N GLY A 103 -19.00 27.52 6.31
CA GLY A 103 -19.28 28.30 5.11
C GLY A 103 -18.37 28.01 3.91
N ALA A 104 -17.17 27.46 4.14
CA ALA A 104 -16.26 26.98 3.08
C ALA A 104 -15.90 25.47 3.20
N GLY A 105 -16.25 24.85 4.33
CA GLY A 105 -16.07 23.44 4.65
C GLY A 105 -16.87 23.07 5.91
N TYR A 106 -16.30 22.22 6.76
CA TYR A 106 -17.03 21.60 7.88
C TYR A 106 -16.47 21.93 9.28
N GLY A 107 -15.62 22.93 9.41
CA GLY A 107 -15.14 23.41 10.72
C GLY A 107 -14.33 22.37 11.49
N SER A 108 -13.63 21.45 10.80
CA SER A 108 -12.94 20.30 11.39
C SER A 108 -13.86 19.28 12.09
N ILE A 109 -15.17 19.33 11.82
CA ILE A 109 -16.16 18.38 12.31
C ILE A 109 -16.59 17.50 11.13
N ILE A 110 -16.68 16.19 11.34
CA ILE A 110 -17.18 15.28 10.30
C ILE A 110 -18.69 15.55 10.14
N PRO A 111 -19.17 15.94 8.95
CA PRO A 111 -20.57 16.26 8.76
C PRO A 111 -21.44 15.01 8.84
N GLU A 112 -22.67 15.18 9.31
CA GLU A 112 -23.71 14.18 9.06
C GLU A 112 -24.00 14.12 7.57
N ALA A 113 -24.23 12.91 7.06
CA ALA A 113 -24.49 12.67 5.65
C ALA A 113 -25.83 11.92 5.49
N PRO A 114 -26.97 12.55 5.83
CA PRO A 114 -28.27 11.92 5.68
C PRO A 114 -28.49 11.56 4.21
N ASN A 115 -29.01 10.36 3.95
CA ASN A 115 -29.25 9.82 2.61
C ASN A 115 -27.99 9.52 1.78
N ALA A 116 -26.79 9.57 2.35
CA ALA A 116 -25.57 9.19 1.62
C ALA A 116 -25.60 7.71 1.21
N ASP A 117 -26.25 6.87 1.99
CA ASP A 117 -26.47 5.44 1.76
C ASP A 117 -27.44 5.14 0.61
N ILE A 118 -28.29 6.10 0.23
CA ILE A 118 -29.20 5.97 -0.92
C ILE A 118 -28.72 6.73 -2.17
N HIS A 119 -27.64 7.51 -2.06
CA HIS A 119 -27.10 8.26 -3.18
C HIS A 119 -26.35 7.33 -4.16
N PRO A 120 -26.69 7.31 -5.47
CA PRO A 120 -26.16 6.31 -6.42
C PRO A 120 -24.62 6.25 -6.50
N LEU A 121 -23.94 7.40 -6.53
CA LEU A 121 -22.47 7.41 -6.56
C LEU A 121 -21.86 6.84 -5.29
N SER A 122 -22.52 7.05 -4.15
CA SER A 122 -22.03 6.60 -2.84
C SER A 122 -22.28 5.11 -2.65
N GLN A 123 -23.42 4.59 -3.11
CA GLN A 123 -23.69 3.14 -3.17
C GLN A 123 -22.68 2.43 -4.06
N SER A 124 -22.47 2.92 -5.28
CA SER A 124 -21.52 2.33 -6.22
C SER A 124 -20.08 2.34 -5.67
N LEU A 125 -19.66 3.43 -5.01
CA LEU A 125 -18.37 3.48 -4.34
C LEU A 125 -18.29 2.46 -3.20
N ALA A 126 -19.31 2.38 -2.35
CA ALA A 126 -19.35 1.47 -1.20
C ALA A 126 -19.27 0.00 -1.64
N GLU A 127 -20.02 -0.38 -2.68
CA GLU A 127 -19.95 -1.72 -3.27
C GLU A 127 -18.56 -2.04 -3.82
N THR A 128 -17.97 -1.11 -4.58
CA THR A 128 -16.64 -1.27 -5.17
C THR A 128 -15.56 -1.42 -4.10
N VAL A 129 -15.57 -0.53 -3.10
CA VAL A 129 -14.62 -0.56 -1.97
C VAL A 129 -14.82 -1.81 -1.12
N GLY A 130 -16.06 -2.23 -0.86
CA GLY A 130 -16.37 -3.47 -0.15
C GLY A 130 -15.77 -4.70 -0.85
N ASN A 131 -15.91 -4.78 -2.17
CA ASN A 131 -15.30 -5.84 -2.98
C ASN A 131 -13.77 -5.80 -2.95
N LEU A 132 -13.16 -4.61 -2.97
CA LEU A 132 -11.70 -4.46 -2.83
C LEU A 132 -11.22 -4.89 -1.45
N ILE A 133 -11.96 -4.59 -0.39
CA ILE A 133 -11.61 -5.02 0.98
C ILE A 133 -11.64 -6.55 1.06
N GLN A 134 -12.66 -7.21 0.51
CA GLN A 134 -12.70 -8.67 0.50
C GLN A 134 -11.51 -9.27 -0.26
N GLN A 135 -11.19 -8.73 -1.44
CA GLN A 135 -10.02 -9.17 -2.21
C GLN A 135 -8.70 -8.94 -1.47
N TYR A 136 -8.59 -7.83 -0.73
CA TYR A 136 -7.43 -7.54 0.11
C TYR A 136 -7.27 -8.60 1.20
N ILE A 137 -8.34 -8.91 1.93
CA ILE A 137 -8.34 -9.95 2.98
C ILE A 137 -7.90 -11.29 2.40
N ASP A 138 -8.52 -11.72 1.30
CA ASP A 138 -8.20 -12.99 0.64
C ASP A 138 -6.73 -13.07 0.19
N ALA A 139 -6.15 -11.96 -0.27
CA ALA A 139 -4.74 -11.88 -0.65
C ALA A 139 -3.83 -11.99 0.58
N MET A 140 -4.18 -11.31 1.67
CA MET A 140 -3.40 -11.29 2.91
C MET A 140 -3.42 -12.64 3.63
N ASP A 141 -4.57 -13.33 3.67
CA ASP A 141 -4.70 -14.68 4.23
C ASP A 141 -3.83 -15.71 3.49
N LYS A 142 -3.60 -15.47 2.20
CA LYS A 142 -2.72 -16.28 1.33
C LYS A 142 -1.28 -15.76 1.30
N VAL A 143 -0.95 -14.77 2.13
CA VAL A 143 0.39 -14.14 2.23
C VAL A 143 0.87 -13.54 0.90
N LYS A 144 -0.06 -13.08 0.06
CA LYS A 144 0.22 -12.38 -1.22
C LYS A 144 0.37 -10.88 -0.97
N LEU A 145 1.43 -10.49 -0.26
CA LEU A 145 1.63 -9.13 0.24
C LEU A 145 1.69 -8.09 -0.89
N LYS A 146 2.37 -8.41 -2.00
CA LYS A 146 2.45 -7.50 -3.16
C LYS A 146 1.07 -7.24 -3.76
N GLN A 147 0.25 -8.28 -3.88
CA GLN A 147 -1.12 -8.16 -4.37
C GLN A 147 -2.00 -7.38 -3.40
N GLY A 148 -1.93 -7.68 -2.10
CA GLY A 148 -2.67 -6.95 -1.07
C GLY A 148 -2.36 -5.46 -1.10
N LEU A 149 -1.08 -5.08 -1.19
CA LEU A 149 -0.68 -3.68 -1.30
C LEU A 149 -1.28 -2.99 -2.55
N LYS A 150 -1.25 -3.67 -3.70
CA LYS A 150 -1.85 -3.14 -4.94
C LYS A 150 -3.35 -2.89 -4.79
N ILE A 151 -4.08 -3.81 -4.15
CA ILE A 151 -5.53 -3.70 -3.91
C ILE A 151 -5.81 -2.54 -2.94
N ALA A 152 -5.03 -2.40 -1.86
CA ALA A 152 -5.18 -1.29 -0.92
C ALA A 152 -4.99 0.07 -1.61
N MET A 153 -4.02 0.20 -2.52
CA MET A 153 -3.81 1.43 -3.30
C MET A 153 -4.91 1.68 -4.35
N ALA A 154 -5.67 0.66 -4.75
CA ALA A 154 -6.81 0.84 -5.65
C ALA A 154 -7.96 1.57 -4.94
N ILE A 155 -8.14 1.35 -3.63
CA ILE A 155 -9.17 2.03 -2.83
C ILE A 155 -8.97 3.56 -2.88
N SER A 156 -7.74 4.06 -2.79
CA SER A 156 -7.48 5.50 -2.92
C SER A 156 -7.73 6.03 -4.34
N SER A 157 -7.55 5.19 -5.36
CA SER A 157 -7.88 5.55 -6.75
C SER A 157 -9.39 5.73 -6.92
N GLU A 158 -10.20 4.81 -6.37
CA GLU A 158 -11.66 4.92 -6.36
C GLU A 158 -12.12 6.17 -5.60
N GLY A 159 -11.51 6.45 -4.45
CA GLY A 159 -11.78 7.66 -3.68
C GLY A 159 -11.45 8.96 -4.45
N ASN A 160 -10.30 8.99 -5.15
CA ASN A 160 -9.95 10.13 -6.01
C ASN A 160 -10.96 10.34 -7.15
N ALA A 161 -11.38 9.25 -7.81
CA ALA A 161 -12.35 9.28 -8.89
C ALA A 161 -13.73 9.77 -8.40
N TYR A 162 -14.21 9.26 -7.27
CA TYR A 162 -15.43 9.72 -6.64
C TYR A 162 -15.40 11.23 -6.38
N LEU A 163 -14.36 11.72 -5.71
CA LEU A 163 -14.23 13.16 -5.43
C LEU A 163 -14.16 14.01 -6.71
N GLN A 164 -13.60 13.49 -7.80
CA GLN A 164 -13.55 14.19 -9.08
C GLN A 164 -14.94 14.33 -9.71
N VAL A 165 -15.72 13.24 -9.73
CA VAL A 165 -17.07 13.24 -10.29
C VAL A 165 -18.02 14.10 -9.45
N SER A 166 -17.99 13.93 -8.12
CA SER A 166 -18.84 14.70 -7.20
C SER A 166 -18.54 16.21 -7.23
N SER A 167 -17.29 16.61 -7.47
CA SER A 167 -16.94 18.04 -7.62
C SER A 167 -17.50 18.66 -8.91
N CYS A 168 -17.73 17.86 -9.95
CA CYS A 168 -18.33 18.31 -11.21
C CYS A 168 -19.84 18.58 -11.05
N SER A 169 -20.51 17.83 -10.16
CA SER A 169 -21.95 17.93 -9.92
C SER A 169 -22.39 19.19 -9.16
N PHE A 170 -21.49 19.90 -8.48
CA PHE A 170 -21.79 21.17 -7.79
C PHE A 170 -21.66 22.40 -8.72
N LEU A 171 -21.22 22.22 -9.97
CA LEU A 171 -20.97 23.29 -10.95
C LEU A 171 -21.87 23.21 -12.20
N CYS A 172 -22.89 22.35 -12.21
CA CYS A 172 -23.89 22.25 -13.28
C CYS A 172 -25.30 22.47 -12.74
#